data_AF-A0A8T5HRB0-F1
#
_entry.id   AF-A0A8T5HRB0-F1
#
_cell.length_a   1.000
_cell.length_b   1.000
_cell.length_c   1.000
_cell.angle_alpha   90.00
_cell.angle_beta   90.00
_cell.angle_gamma   90.00
#
_symmetry.space_group_name_H-M   'P 1'
#
loop_
_entity.id
_entity.type
_entity.pdbx_description
1 polymer ?
#
loop_
_entity_poly.entity_id
_entity_poly.type
_entity_poly.pdbx_seq_one_letter_code
_entity_poly.pdbx_strand_id
1 'polypeptide(L)'
;MNWKMLGVFLLGFGSCAVMVFGFGTELEVPFTGLGVVSWESGEISAPSDYLSEEDIVVSDDRVILRIKGVTLSSYADSGSMVPVLDEGANGIRVVPLSEDDIEVGDIVSFRMLGVLVVHRVVEKGVDEDGIYFIVKGDANLVGDGRIRFRDIEYKTVGIIY
;
A
#
# COMPACT_ATOMS: atom_id res chain seq x y z
N MET A 1 -28.85 35.41 -24.99
CA MET A 1 -27.69 34.61 -24.53
C MET A 1 -26.44 35.16 -25.22
N ASN A 2 -25.39 35.49 -24.47
CA ASN A 2 -24.19 36.11 -25.04
C ASN A 2 -23.29 35.03 -25.65
N TRP A 3 -23.22 34.95 -26.98
CA TRP A 3 -22.42 33.95 -27.72
C TRP A 3 -20.93 33.96 -27.35
N LYS A 4 -20.40 35.12 -26.92
CA LYS A 4 -19.01 35.21 -26.44
C LYS A 4 -18.82 34.46 -25.12
N MET A 5 -19.78 34.53 -24.21
CA MET A 5 -19.71 33.81 -22.92
C MET A 5 -19.91 32.30 -23.10
N LEU A 6 -20.78 31.89 -24.03
CA LEU A 6 -20.96 30.48 -24.38
C LEU A 6 -19.68 29.88 -24.98
N GLY A 7 -18.98 30.62 -25.84
CA GLY A 7 -17.71 30.17 -26.42
C GLY A 7 -16.60 29.97 -25.39
N VAL A 8 -16.47 30.90 -24.43
CA VAL A 8 -15.49 30.77 -23.33
C VAL A 8 -15.81 29.57 -22.44
N PHE A 9 -17.08 29.34 -22.14
CA PHE A 9 -17.51 28.17 -21.37
C PHE A 9 -17.19 26.85 -22.09
N LEU A 10 -17.52 26.74 -23.38
CA LEU A 10 -17.24 25.52 -24.16
C LEU A 10 -15.75 25.27 -24.34
N LEU A 11 -14.94 26.32 -24.47
CA LEU A 11 -13.47 26.20 -24.49
C LEU A 11 -12.92 25.68 -23.16
N GLY A 12 -13.41 26.20 -22.03
CA GLY A 12 -13.02 25.72 -20.71
C GLY A 12 -13.49 24.29 -20.42
N PHE A 13 -14.71 23.95 -20.85
CA PHE A 13 -15.25 22.60 -20.70
C PHE A 13 -14.49 21.59 -21.58
N GLY A 14 -14.21 21.97 -22.83
CA GLY A 14 -13.43 21.16 -23.77
C GLY A 14 -11.98 20.97 -23.31
N SER A 15 -11.32 21.99 -22.77
CA SER A 15 -9.95 21.87 -22.28
C SER A 15 -9.86 20.98 -21.04
N CYS A 16 -10.85 21.01 -20.15
CA CYS A 16 -10.95 20.09 -19.02
C CYS A 16 -11.12 18.64 -19.50
N ALA A 17 -12.01 18.40 -20.47
CA ALA A 17 -12.19 17.07 -21.05
C ALA A 17 -10.92 16.55 -21.74
N VAL A 18 -10.19 17.41 -22.46
CA VAL A 18 -8.91 17.04 -23.08
C VAL A 18 -7.82 16.78 -22.03
N MET A 19 -7.78 17.50 -20.92
CA MET A 19 -6.84 17.16 -19.83
C MET A 19 -7.18 15.83 -19.16
N VAL A 20 -8.46 15.54 -18.95
CA VAL A 20 -8.91 14.31 -18.28
C VAL A 20 -8.79 13.09 -19.19
N PHE A 21 -9.05 13.24 -20.49
CA PHE A 21 -9.18 12.11 -21.43
C PHE A 21 -8.19 12.14 -22.61
N GLY A 22 -7.43 13.22 -22.80
CA GLY A 22 -6.62 13.44 -24.01
C GLY A 22 -5.22 12.83 -23.96
N PHE A 23 -4.77 12.38 -22.79
CA PHE A 23 -3.52 11.65 -22.63
C PHE A 23 -3.82 10.23 -22.17
N GLY A 24 -4.13 9.35 -23.12
CA GLY A 24 -4.19 7.92 -22.84
C GLY A 24 -2.80 7.43 -22.46
N THR A 25 -2.56 7.19 -21.18
CA THR A 25 -1.40 6.42 -20.73
C THR A 25 -1.73 4.94 -20.83
N GLU A 26 -0.76 4.09 -21.18
CA GLU A 26 -0.89 2.62 -20.98
C GLU A 26 -0.88 2.24 -19.49
N LEU A 27 -0.64 3.21 -18.61
CA LEU A 27 -0.68 3.06 -17.16
C LEU A 27 -2.12 2.88 -16.67
N GLU A 28 -2.32 1.92 -15.78
CA GLU A 28 -3.51 1.82 -14.96
C GLU A 28 -3.53 2.98 -13.95
N VAL A 29 -4.54 3.84 -14.02
CA VAL A 29 -4.67 4.98 -13.12
C VAL A 29 -5.72 4.67 -12.05
N PRO A 30 -5.39 4.71 -10.75
CA PRO A 30 -6.38 4.60 -9.69
C PRO A 30 -7.25 5.88 -9.70
N PHE A 31 -8.35 5.83 -10.42
CA PHE A 31 -9.19 7.00 -10.68
C PHE A 31 -10.22 7.21 -9.57
N THR A 32 -10.17 8.36 -8.90
CA THR A 32 -11.08 8.72 -7.80
C THR A 32 -12.32 9.53 -8.23
N GLY A 33 -12.57 9.69 -9.53
CA GLY A 33 -13.76 10.38 -10.04
C GLY A 33 -13.65 11.91 -10.06
N LEU A 34 -14.30 12.54 -11.04
CA LEU A 34 -14.46 14.00 -11.11
C LEU A 34 -15.56 14.45 -10.12
N GLY A 35 -15.27 14.48 -8.83
CA GLY A 35 -16.20 15.03 -7.84
C GLY A 35 -16.08 14.56 -6.39
N VAL A 36 -15.22 13.59 -6.10
CA VAL A 36 -14.93 13.22 -4.71
C VAL A 36 -13.71 14.00 -4.26
N VAL A 37 -13.95 15.12 -3.58
CA VAL A 37 -12.95 15.65 -2.63
C VAL A 37 -12.70 14.50 -1.67
N SER A 38 -11.50 13.95 -1.62
CA SER A 38 -11.11 12.97 -0.60
C SER A 38 -11.13 13.71 0.74
N TRP A 39 -12.27 13.69 1.42
CA TRP A 39 -12.42 14.17 2.78
C TRP A 39 -11.54 13.31 3.66
N GLU A 40 -10.32 13.77 3.97
CA GLU A 40 -9.38 13.27 4.99
C GLU A 40 -9.74 11.90 5.60
N SER A 41 -9.75 10.84 4.79
CA SER A 41 -9.48 9.51 5.32
C SER A 41 -7.98 9.50 5.50
N GLY A 42 -7.51 9.71 6.74
CA GLY A 42 -6.10 9.96 7.06
C GLY A 42 -5.15 9.20 6.13
N GLU A 43 -4.23 9.93 5.49
CA GLU A 43 -3.40 9.44 4.38
C GLU A 43 -2.87 8.03 4.68
N ILE A 44 -3.49 7.02 4.06
CA ILE A 44 -2.97 5.66 4.12
C ILE A 44 -1.80 5.65 3.15
N SER A 45 -0.58 5.66 3.68
CA SER A 45 0.62 5.55 2.86
C SER A 45 0.65 4.19 2.17
N ALA A 46 0.98 4.19 0.87
CA ALA A 46 1.21 2.97 0.14
C ALA A 46 2.48 2.27 0.66
N PRO A 47 2.58 0.92 0.55
CA PRO A 47 3.82 0.21 0.82
C PRO A 47 4.99 0.78 0.00
N SER A 48 6.19 0.66 0.56
CA SER A 48 7.42 0.97 -0.17
C SER A 48 7.64 -0.03 -1.31
N ASP A 49 8.25 0.44 -2.39
CA ASP A 49 8.63 -0.43 -3.51
C ASP A 49 9.84 -1.29 -3.13
N TYR A 50 9.58 -2.57 -2.89
CA TYR A 50 10.62 -3.55 -2.55
C TYR A 50 11.18 -4.25 -3.78
N LEU A 51 10.41 -4.33 -4.88
CA LEU A 51 10.74 -5.15 -6.04
C LEU A 51 10.66 -4.32 -7.32
N SER A 52 11.81 -4.01 -7.89
CA SER A 52 11.86 -3.30 -9.15
C SER A 52 11.33 -4.16 -10.30
N GLU A 53 10.85 -3.52 -11.36
CA GLU A 53 10.35 -4.20 -12.56
C GLU A 53 11.40 -5.13 -13.19
N GLU A 54 12.70 -4.81 -13.07
CA GLU A 54 13.81 -5.62 -13.58
C GLU A 54 13.90 -7.01 -12.92
N ASP A 55 13.38 -7.14 -11.70
CA ASP A 55 13.34 -8.38 -10.93
C ASP A 55 12.04 -9.19 -11.17
N ILE A 56 11.13 -8.66 -12.00
CA ILE A 56 9.87 -9.30 -12.38
C ILE A 56 9.98 -9.80 -13.82
N VAL A 57 10.03 -11.13 -13.99
CA VAL A 57 10.05 -11.75 -15.32
C VAL A 57 8.69 -12.34 -15.62
N VAL A 58 7.99 -11.76 -16.58
CA VAL A 58 6.72 -12.26 -17.10
C VAL A 58 6.97 -13.09 -18.37
N SER A 59 6.35 -14.27 -18.45
CA SER A 59 6.39 -15.16 -19.61
C SER A 59 4.98 -15.71 -19.86
N ASP A 60 4.77 -16.38 -21.00
CA ASP A 60 3.44 -16.85 -21.42
C ASP A 60 2.77 -17.80 -20.41
N ASP A 61 3.55 -18.54 -19.61
CA ASP A 61 3.05 -19.57 -18.68
C ASP A 61 3.40 -19.32 -17.21
N ARG A 62 4.15 -18.26 -16.89
CA ARG A 62 4.66 -18.01 -15.53
C ARG A 62 5.07 -16.58 -15.28
N VAL A 63 5.09 -16.22 -14.01
CA VAL A 63 5.74 -15.02 -13.48
C VAL A 63 6.84 -15.47 -12.51
N ILE A 64 8.05 -14.92 -12.66
CA ILE A 64 9.19 -15.21 -11.79
C ILE A 64 9.59 -13.90 -11.09
N LEU A 65 9.54 -13.92 -9.76
CA LEU A 65 10.04 -12.83 -8.92
C LEU A 65 11.43 -13.19 -8.39
N ARG A 66 12.43 -12.35 -8.66
CA ARG A 66 13.83 -12.62 -8.28
C ARG A 66 14.16 -12.00 -6.92
N ILE A 67 13.68 -12.64 -5.86
CA ILE A 67 13.85 -12.15 -4.48
C ILE A 67 14.73 -13.11 -3.67
N LYS A 68 15.72 -12.57 -2.96
CA LYS A 68 16.57 -13.37 -2.05
C LYS A 68 15.89 -13.52 -0.69
N GLY A 69 16.00 -14.70 -0.09
CA GLY A 69 15.55 -14.94 1.30
C GLY A 69 14.03 -14.87 1.49
N VAL A 70 13.26 -15.10 0.42
CA VAL A 70 11.81 -15.01 0.44
C VAL A 70 11.16 -16.23 1.09
N THR A 71 10.06 -16.02 1.80
CA THR A 71 9.19 -17.07 2.33
C THR A 71 7.74 -16.81 1.92
N LEU A 72 6.95 -17.89 1.87
CA LEU A 72 5.52 -17.82 1.70
C LEU A 72 4.81 -17.80 3.06
N SER A 73 3.66 -17.13 3.09
CA SER A 73 2.77 -17.07 4.25
C SER A 73 1.32 -17.24 3.83
N SER A 74 0.52 -17.71 4.77
CA SER A 74 -0.94 -17.73 4.71
C SER A 74 -1.50 -16.89 5.86
N TYR A 75 -2.74 -16.44 5.70
CA TYR A 75 -3.42 -15.56 6.64
C TYR A 75 -4.64 -16.26 7.24
N ALA A 76 -4.91 -15.96 8.51
CA ALA A 76 -6.13 -16.42 9.19
C ALA A 76 -7.28 -15.44 8.94
N ASP A 77 -8.52 -15.95 8.94
CA ASP A 77 -9.75 -15.16 8.84
C ASP A 77 -9.98 -14.35 10.13
N SER A 78 -9.35 -13.18 10.21
CA SER A 78 -9.54 -12.20 11.29
C SER A 78 -10.33 -10.97 10.84
N GLY A 79 -10.40 -10.73 9.53
CA GLY A 79 -10.95 -9.51 8.92
C GLY A 79 -10.18 -8.22 9.18
N SER A 80 -9.07 -8.22 9.94
CA SER A 80 -8.39 -6.97 10.36
C SER A 80 -7.68 -6.24 9.23
N MET A 81 -7.32 -6.97 8.16
CA MET A 81 -6.62 -6.44 7.00
C MET A 81 -7.51 -6.29 5.77
N VAL A 82 -8.82 -6.50 5.88
CA VAL A 82 -9.77 -6.23 4.78
C VAL A 82 -9.77 -4.72 4.49
N PRO A 83 -9.80 -4.27 3.22
CA PRO A 83 -9.96 -5.05 1.99
C PRO A 83 -8.65 -5.54 1.36
N VAL A 84 -7.50 -5.32 2.01
CA VAL A 84 -6.18 -5.59 1.42
C VAL A 84 -5.84 -7.07 1.43
N LEU A 85 -6.13 -7.83 2.48
CA LEU A 85 -5.94 -9.28 2.45
C LEU A 85 -6.86 -9.97 3.45
N ASP A 86 -7.10 -11.26 3.23
CA ASP A 86 -7.86 -12.13 4.11
C ASP A 86 -7.44 -13.61 3.94
N GLU A 87 -8.14 -14.53 4.59
CA GLU A 87 -7.99 -15.97 4.36
C GLU A 87 -8.03 -16.33 2.87
N GLY A 88 -7.11 -17.20 2.44
CA GLY A 88 -6.97 -17.62 1.04
C GLY A 88 -5.89 -16.86 0.26
N ALA A 89 -5.57 -15.63 0.67
CA ALA A 89 -4.45 -14.89 0.09
C ALA A 89 -3.09 -15.50 0.52
N ASN A 90 -2.10 -15.38 -0.35
CA ASN A 90 -0.74 -15.82 -0.12
C ASN A 90 0.21 -14.62 -0.05
N GLY A 91 0.89 -14.48 1.08
CA GLY A 91 1.88 -13.42 1.27
C GLY A 91 3.28 -13.87 0.84
N ILE A 92 3.94 -13.06 0.03
CA ILE A 92 5.36 -13.15 -0.28
C ILE A 92 6.08 -12.20 0.68
N ARG A 93 6.96 -12.73 1.53
CA ARG A 93 7.57 -11.95 2.62
C ARG A 93 9.07 -12.21 2.78
N VAL A 94 9.77 -11.20 3.29
CA VAL A 94 11.21 -11.20 3.53
C VAL A 94 11.50 -10.87 4.99
N VAL A 95 12.69 -11.25 5.46
CA VAL A 95 13.19 -10.82 6.78
C VAL A 95 13.89 -9.47 6.59
N PRO A 96 13.39 -8.37 7.18
CA PRO A 96 14.09 -7.09 7.13
C PRO A 96 15.41 -7.18 7.91
N LEU A 97 16.42 -6.45 7.46
CA LEU A 97 17.77 -6.47 8.04
C LEU A 97 17.98 -5.34 9.05
N SER A 98 17.28 -4.21 8.89
CA SER A 98 17.31 -3.08 9.81
C SER A 98 16.00 -2.30 9.85
N GLU A 99 15.93 -1.34 10.77
CA GLU A 99 14.85 -0.37 10.91
C GLU A 99 14.63 0.49 9.67
N ASP A 100 15.68 0.67 8.86
CA ASP A 100 15.65 1.45 7.62
C ASP A 100 14.96 0.68 6.48
N ASP A 101 14.80 -0.64 6.60
CA ASP A 101 14.05 -1.43 5.62
C ASP A 101 12.52 -1.32 5.80
N ILE A 102 12.07 -0.71 6.90
CA ILE A 102 10.66 -0.57 7.27
C ILE A 102 10.24 0.87 7.12
N GLU A 103 9.27 1.12 6.24
CA GLU A 103 8.73 2.44 5.95
C GLU A 103 7.24 2.53 6.25
N VAL A 104 6.75 3.76 6.42
CA VAL A 104 5.32 4.02 6.62
C VAL A 104 4.56 3.55 5.37
N GLY A 105 3.52 2.76 5.58
CA GLY A 105 2.74 2.11 4.54
C GLY A 105 3.06 0.63 4.33
N ASP A 106 4.22 0.14 4.80
CA ASP A 106 4.58 -1.28 4.68
C ASP A 106 3.66 -2.19 5.51
N ILE A 107 3.44 -3.41 5.04
CA ILE A 107 2.72 -4.45 5.80
C ILE A 107 3.75 -5.37 6.45
N VAL A 108 3.77 -5.40 7.77
CA VAL A 108 4.74 -6.16 8.57
C VAL A 108 4.07 -7.25 9.38
N SER A 109 4.77 -8.38 9.53
CA SER A 109 4.42 -9.41 10.51
C SER A 109 5.27 -9.22 11.76
N PHE A 110 4.65 -9.13 12.92
CA PHE A 110 5.32 -8.89 14.19
C PHE A 110 4.76 -9.77 15.31
N ARG A 111 5.57 -10.04 16.34
CA ARG A 111 5.15 -10.82 17.51
C ARG A 111 4.51 -9.92 18.54
N MET A 112 3.29 -10.27 18.93
CA MET A 112 2.59 -9.63 20.04
C MET A 112 1.91 -10.71 20.87
N LEU A 113 2.12 -10.71 22.19
CA LEU A 113 1.53 -11.68 23.12
C LEU A 113 1.70 -13.16 22.69
N GLY A 114 2.82 -13.48 22.03
CA GLY A 114 3.15 -14.84 21.56
C GLY A 114 2.53 -15.24 20.22
N VAL A 115 1.67 -14.41 19.61
CA VAL A 115 1.10 -14.65 18.28
C VAL A 115 1.79 -13.80 17.22
N LEU A 116 1.80 -14.28 15.97
CA LEU A 116 2.29 -13.51 14.83
C LEU A 116 1.11 -12.73 14.23
N VAL A 117 1.20 -11.40 14.28
CA VAL A 117 0.18 -10.46 13.80
C VAL A 117 0.70 -9.79 12.54
N VAL A 118 -0.17 -9.55 11.55
CA VAL A 118 0.17 -8.85 10.31
C VAL A 118 -0.64 -7.58 10.21
N HIS A 119 0.01 -6.41 10.18
CA HIS A 119 -0.65 -5.11 10.07
C HIS A 119 0.21 -4.09 9.30
N ARG A 120 -0.39 -2.97 8.91
CA ARG A 120 0.30 -1.89 8.19
C ARG A 120 0.98 -0.93 9.15
N VAL A 121 2.19 -0.52 8.83
CA VAL A 121 2.91 0.57 9.50
C VAL A 121 2.23 1.90 9.14
N VAL A 122 1.72 2.61 10.14
CA VAL A 122 1.07 3.92 9.97
C VAL A 122 1.90 5.07 10.51
N GLU A 123 2.92 4.78 11.32
CA GLU A 123 3.84 5.78 11.84
C GLU A 123 5.22 5.15 12.08
N LYS A 124 6.28 5.91 11.81
CA LYS A 124 7.67 5.62 12.16
C LYS A 124 8.22 6.83 12.91
N GLY A 125 8.77 6.61 14.09
CA GLY A 125 9.25 7.69 14.95
C GLY A 125 10.47 7.28 15.77
N VAL A 126 10.99 8.24 16.55
CA VAL A 126 12.12 8.02 17.46
C VAL A 126 11.73 8.50 18.85
N ASP A 127 12.03 7.71 19.86
CA ASP A 127 11.92 8.08 21.27
C ASP A 127 13.19 7.67 22.04
N GLU A 128 13.13 7.68 23.38
CA GLU A 128 14.27 7.38 24.25
C GLU A 128 14.84 5.96 24.08
N ASP A 129 14.03 5.00 23.60
CA ASP A 129 14.49 3.63 23.34
C ASP A 129 14.87 3.40 21.86
N GLY A 130 14.91 4.46 21.05
CA GLY A 130 15.25 4.40 19.63
C GLY A 130 14.03 4.42 18.71
N ILE A 131 14.15 3.78 17.54
CA ILE A 131 13.09 3.78 16.53
C ILE A 131 11.89 2.97 17.04
N TYR A 132 10.68 3.49 16.83
CA TYR A 132 9.43 2.78 17.01
C TYR A 132 8.57 2.84 15.75
N PHE A 133 7.65 1.89 15.67
CA PHE A 133 6.62 1.85 14.64
C PHE A 133 5.25 1.78 15.31
N ILE A 134 4.26 2.46 14.76
CA ILE A 134 2.85 2.20 15.08
C ILE A 134 2.28 1.42 13.92
N VAL A 135 1.68 0.28 14.23
CA VAL A 135 1.03 -0.59 13.25
C VAL A 135 -0.47 -0.65 13.50
N LYS A 136 -1.22 -0.95 12.44
CA LYS A 136 -2.67 -0.98 12.45
C LYS A 136 -3.21 -1.86 11.33
N GLY A 137 -4.23 -2.66 11.63
CA GLY A 137 -5.00 -3.36 10.60
C GLY A 137 -5.78 -2.39 9.72
N ASP A 138 -5.83 -2.65 8.41
CA ASP A 138 -6.48 -1.74 7.45
C ASP A 138 -7.97 -1.55 7.71
N ALA A 139 -8.64 -2.54 8.33
CA ALA A 139 -10.03 -2.44 8.76
C ALA A 139 -10.21 -1.81 10.16
N ASN A 140 -9.14 -1.69 10.95
CA ASN A 140 -9.24 -1.23 12.33
C ASN A 140 -9.42 0.29 12.39
N LEU A 141 -9.91 0.82 13.52
CA LEU A 141 -9.94 2.27 13.78
C LEU A 141 -8.72 2.74 14.59
N VAL A 142 -8.18 1.86 15.44
CA VAL A 142 -7.12 2.15 16.40
C VAL A 142 -5.93 1.24 16.11
N GLY A 143 -4.71 1.78 16.22
CA GLY A 143 -3.47 1.01 16.08
C GLY A 143 -3.16 0.14 17.30
N ASP A 144 -2.28 -0.84 17.12
CA ASP A 144 -1.92 -1.84 18.14
C ASP A 144 -0.94 -1.32 19.20
N GLY A 145 -0.51 -0.06 19.07
CA GLY A 145 0.48 0.60 19.92
C GLY A 145 1.86 0.67 19.28
N ARG A 146 2.85 1.12 20.06
CA ARG A 146 4.25 1.21 19.61
C ARG A 146 4.91 -0.16 19.68
N ILE A 147 5.50 -0.60 18.57
CA ILE A 147 6.35 -1.78 18.47
C ILE A 147 7.79 -1.37 18.13
N ARG A 148 8.74 -2.25 18.40
CA ARG A 148 10.16 -2.08 18.06
C ARG A 148 10.53 -3.02 16.91
N PHE A 149 11.66 -2.73 16.26
CA PHE A 149 12.16 -3.56 15.17
C PHE A 149 12.36 -5.03 15.56
N ARG A 150 12.83 -5.29 16.79
CA ARG A 150 12.97 -6.65 17.33
C ARG A 150 11.66 -7.45 17.38
N ASP A 151 10.52 -6.76 17.36
CA ASP A 151 9.21 -7.40 17.38
C ASP A 151 8.78 -7.78 15.95
N ILE A 152 9.33 -7.14 14.91
CA ILE A 152 9.05 -7.38 13.50
C ILE A 152 9.84 -8.61 13.02
N GLU A 153 9.13 -9.63 12.54
CA GLU A 153 9.74 -10.84 11.96
C GLU A 153 9.85 -10.76 10.42
N TYR A 154 8.86 -10.14 9.77
CA TYR A 154 8.78 -10.11 8.30
C TYR A 154 8.20 -8.82 7.75
N LYS A 155 8.62 -8.46 6.54
CA LYS A 155 7.99 -7.45 5.68
C LYS A 155 7.32 -8.15 4.49
N THR A 156 6.06 -7.83 4.23
CA THR A 156 5.32 -8.34 3.06
C THR A 156 5.70 -7.51 1.84
N VAL A 157 6.09 -8.19 0.76
CA VAL A 157 6.58 -7.58 -0.48
C VAL A 157 5.72 -7.94 -1.69
N GLY A 158 4.75 -8.84 -1.51
CA GLY A 158 3.74 -9.18 -2.51
C GLY A 158 2.59 -9.96 -1.89
N ILE A 159 1.40 -9.82 -2.48
CA ILE A 159 0.19 -10.54 -2.08
C ILE A 159 -0.40 -11.14 -3.36
N ILE A 160 -0.71 -12.44 -3.31
CA ILE A 160 -1.37 -13.17 -4.39
C ILE A 160 -2.75 -13.61 -3.87
N TYR A 161 -3.80 -13.21 -4.58
CA TYR A 161 -5.19 -13.58 -4.30
C TYR A 161 -5.63 -14.79 -5.13
#